data_AF-A0A847PP21-F1
#
_entry.id   AF-A0A847PP21-F1
#
_cell.length_a   1.000
_cell.length_b   1.000
_cell.length_c   1.000
_cell.angle_alpha   90.00
_cell.angle_beta   90.00
_cell.angle_gamma   90.00
#
_symmetry.space_group_name_H-M   'P 1'
#
loop_
_entity.id
_entity.type
_entity.pdbx_description
1 polymer ?
#
loop_
_entity_poly.entity_id
_entity_poly.type
_entity_poly.pdbx_seq_one_letter_code
_entity_poly.pdbx_strand_id
1 'polypeptide(L)'
;MALDPGVLIGFLVIFLAVLFGPFKVKIVEENLEVFLLICGVLAMTLSGFAQIPGIETGWNSEIIHEAITAPLHVGDIAGIPIGIFQIVLIVGLIIYKWHAPIHKAIRKLTDILSVKILGFLLIVVLGLSSSVMSAILAAILLVEVVNAMPIPRKSKIDLTIIACFSIGLGAALTPLGEPLSTIAV
;
A
#
# COMPACT_ATOMS: atom_id res chain seq x y z
N MET A 1 -25.25 19.12 -1.58
CA MET A 1 -25.50 18.41 -0.31
C MET A 1 -24.29 18.68 0.56
N ALA A 2 -24.37 19.68 1.44
CA ALA A 2 -23.19 20.10 2.21
C ALA A 2 -23.11 19.24 3.48
N LEU A 3 -22.00 18.52 3.66
CA LEU A 3 -21.66 18.00 4.98
C LEU A 3 -21.60 19.16 5.96
N ASP A 4 -21.98 18.91 7.22
CA ASP A 4 -21.77 19.88 8.29
C ASP A 4 -20.32 20.37 8.27
N PRO A 5 -20.07 21.69 8.30
CA PRO A 5 -18.71 22.25 8.20
C PRO A 5 -17.76 21.67 9.25
N GLY A 6 -18.27 21.35 10.44
CA GLY A 6 -17.48 20.73 11.51
C GLY A 6 -16.98 19.33 11.17
N VAL A 7 -17.80 18.50 10.52
CA VAL A 7 -17.41 17.14 10.11
C VAL A 7 -16.36 17.20 8.99
N LEU A 8 -16.54 18.11 8.04
CA LEU A 8 -15.60 18.31 6.94
C LEU A 8 -14.21 18.75 7.46
N ILE A 9 -14.18 19.72 8.39
CA ILE A 9 -12.94 20.16 9.03
C ILE A 9 -12.29 18.99 9.78
N GLY A 10 -13.09 18.19 10.48
CA GLY A 10 -12.58 17.02 11.19
C GLY A 10 -11.93 15.99 10.26
N PHE A 11 -12.55 15.65 9.12
CA PHE A 11 -11.93 14.78 8.13
C PHE A 11 -10.67 15.39 7.50
N LEU A 12 -10.68 16.70 7.23
CA LEU A 12 -9.49 17.40 6.73
C LEU A 12 -8.32 17.31 7.72
N VAL A 13 -8.59 17.46 9.03
CA VAL A 13 -7.57 17.30 10.08
C VAL A 13 -7.03 15.87 10.12
N ILE A 14 -7.90 14.86 10.06
CA ILE A 14 -7.47 13.45 10.02
C ILE A 14 -6.62 13.18 8.76
N PHE A 15 -7.04 13.68 7.60
CA PHE A 15 -6.29 13.54 6.36
C PHE A 15 -4.89 14.17 6.45
N LEU A 16 -4.78 15.39 6.97
CA LEU A 16 -3.50 16.06 7.18
C LEU A 16 -2.64 15.31 8.21
N ALA A 17 -3.25 14.75 9.26
CA ALA A 17 -2.54 13.94 10.25
C ALA A 17 -1.97 12.67 9.61
N VAL A 18 -2.72 11.97 8.76
CA VAL A 18 -2.23 10.77 8.05
C VAL A 18 -1.11 11.12 7.08
N LEU A 19 -1.22 12.25 6.38
CA LEU A 19 -0.22 12.66 5.38
C LEU A 19 1.11 13.10 6.02
N PHE A 20 1.07 13.85 7.12
CA PHE A 20 2.27 14.45 7.72
C PHE A 20 2.75 13.77 9.00
N GLY A 21 1.87 13.05 9.69
CA GLY A 21 2.15 12.35 10.95
C GLY A 21 3.39 11.46 10.89
N PRO A 22 3.45 10.46 9.97
CA PRO A 22 4.57 9.52 9.92
C PRO A 22 5.91 10.18 9.55
N PHE A 23 5.92 11.33 8.87
CA PHE A 23 7.16 12.03 8.52
C PHE A 23 7.65 13.00 9.60
N LYS A 24 6.77 13.46 10.50
CA LYS A 24 7.12 14.44 11.54
C LYS A 24 7.35 13.82 12.91
N VAL A 25 6.66 12.73 13.24
CA VAL A 25 6.65 12.16 14.58
C VAL A 25 7.20 10.74 14.56
N LYS A 26 8.37 10.56 15.18
CA LYS A 26 9.06 9.26 15.20
C LYS A 26 8.25 8.14 15.89
N ILE A 27 7.46 8.48 16.92
CA ILE A 27 6.53 7.53 17.55
C ILE A 27 5.49 7.01 16.54
N VAL A 28 4.99 7.88 15.66
CA VAL A 28 4.00 7.54 14.64
C VAL A 28 4.66 6.73 13.52
N GLU A 29 5.88 7.10 13.13
CA GLU A 29 6.69 6.34 12.17
C GLU A 29 6.91 4.89 12.65
N GLU A 30 7.29 4.70 13.93
CA GLU A 30 7.55 3.38 14.50
C GLU A 30 6.27 2.56 14.74
N ASN A 31 5.10 3.21 14.91
CA ASN A 31 3.82 2.56 15.23
C ASN A 31 2.70 2.91 14.23
N LEU A 32 3.04 2.85 12.94
CA LEU A 32 2.19 3.34 11.85
C LEU A 32 0.83 2.62 11.82
N GLU A 33 0.80 1.32 12.08
CA GLU A 33 -0.43 0.51 12.11
C GLU A 33 -1.42 0.98 13.18
N VAL A 34 -0.94 1.16 14.41
CA VAL A 34 -1.76 1.64 15.54
C VAL A 34 -2.26 3.06 15.27
N PHE A 35 -1.41 3.91 14.70
CA PHE A 35 -1.79 5.26 14.32
C PHE A 35 -2.90 5.27 13.27
N LEU A 36 -2.78 4.48 12.19
CA LEU A 36 -3.83 4.36 11.17
C LEU A 36 -5.12 3.80 11.74
N LEU A 37 -5.05 2.84 12.66
CA LEU A 37 -6.22 2.31 13.35
C LEU A 37 -6.95 3.41 14.15
N ILE A 38 -6.21 4.22 14.90
CA ILE A 38 -6.78 5.36 15.65
C ILE A 38 -7.43 6.35 14.69
N CYS A 39 -6.75 6.71 13.59
CA CYS A 39 -7.32 7.58 12.56
C CYS A 39 -8.62 7.00 11.96
N GLY A 40 -8.67 5.69 11.71
CA GLY A 40 -9.87 4.99 11.23
C GLY A 40 -11.02 5.03 12.23
N VAL A 41 -10.77 4.76 13.51
CA VAL A 41 -11.77 4.85 14.59
C VAL A 41 -12.30 6.27 14.74
N LEU A 42 -11.42 7.28 14.67
CA LEU A 42 -11.79 8.68 14.69
C LEU A 42 -12.65 9.04 13.47
N ALA A 43 -12.24 8.60 12.27
CA ALA A 43 -13.00 8.85 11.04
C ALA A 43 -14.40 8.21 11.10
N MET A 44 -14.52 6.97 11.59
CA MET A 44 -15.81 6.31 11.80
C MET A 44 -16.70 7.04 12.80
N THR A 45 -16.09 7.54 13.88
CA THR A 45 -16.81 8.32 14.89
C THR A 45 -17.28 9.66 14.34
N LEU A 46 -16.44 10.36 13.56
CA LEU A 46 -16.82 11.60 12.87
C LEU A 46 -17.92 11.37 11.82
N SER A 47 -17.85 10.26 11.09
CA SER A 47 -18.87 9.85 10.12
C SER A 47 -20.23 9.64 10.80
N GLY A 48 -20.26 9.16 12.05
CA GLY A 48 -21.50 9.03 12.84
C GLY A 48 -22.23 10.35 13.12
N PHE A 49 -21.51 11.47 13.12
CA PHE A 49 -22.12 12.80 13.28
C PHE A 49 -22.63 13.39 11.95
N ALA A 50 -22.29 12.79 10.80
CA ALA A 50 -22.65 13.30 9.49
C ALA A 50 -24.09 12.91 9.12
N GLN A 51 -25.09 13.71 9.47
CA GLN A 51 -26.48 13.39 9.10
C GLN A 51 -26.73 13.61 7.60
N ILE A 52 -26.60 12.56 6.80
CA ILE A 52 -26.95 12.58 5.38
C ILE A 52 -28.34 11.93 5.25
N PRO A 53 -29.38 12.67 4.79
CA PRO A 53 -30.74 12.14 4.72
C PRO A 53 -30.82 10.88 3.85
N GLY A 54 -31.28 9.78 4.45
CA GLY A 54 -31.52 8.50 3.78
C GLY A 54 -30.37 7.48 3.83
N ILE A 55 -29.25 7.78 4.50
CA ILE A 55 -28.16 6.82 4.69
C ILE A 55 -27.76 6.73 6.17
N GLU A 56 -27.50 5.51 6.65
CA GLU A 56 -26.92 5.32 7.98
C GLU A 56 -25.41 5.60 7.92
N THR A 57 -24.99 6.65 8.61
CA THR A 57 -23.60 7.09 8.68
C THR A 57 -23.00 6.74 10.04
N GLY A 58 -21.74 6.31 10.06
CA GLY A 58 -21.03 5.96 11.30
C GLY A 58 -20.95 4.47 11.56
N TRP A 59 -20.98 4.09 12.85
CA TRP A 59 -20.81 2.72 13.30
C TRP A 59 -22.03 1.86 12.98
N ASN A 60 -21.90 0.98 11.99
CA ASN A 60 -22.87 -0.06 11.65
C ASN A 60 -22.25 -1.45 11.91
N SER A 61 -23.06 -2.41 12.37
CA SER A 61 -22.66 -3.82 12.50
C SER A 61 -22.09 -4.39 11.21
N GLU A 62 -22.57 -3.95 10.05
CA GLU A 62 -22.08 -4.39 8.75
C GLU A 62 -20.64 -3.92 8.50
N ILE A 63 -20.31 -2.67 8.85
CA ILE A 63 -18.95 -2.11 8.70
C ILE A 63 -17.99 -2.76 9.69
N ILE A 64 -18.43 -3.02 10.92
CA ILE A 64 -17.59 -3.72 11.93
C ILE A 64 -17.30 -5.14 11.47
N HIS A 65 -18.31 -5.85 10.97
CA HIS A 65 -18.14 -7.18 10.43
C HIS A 65 -17.15 -7.16 9.26
N GLU A 66 -17.38 -6.28 8.28
CA GLU A 66 -16.51 -6.11 7.11
C GLU A 66 -15.06 -5.79 7.52
N ALA A 67 -14.85 -4.88 8.48
CA ALA A 67 -13.51 -4.49 8.92
C ALA A 67 -12.73 -5.66 9.56
N ILE A 68 -13.42 -6.59 10.23
CA ILE A 68 -12.82 -7.79 10.85
C ILE A 68 -12.62 -8.90 9.82
N THR A 69 -13.53 -9.05 8.86
CA THR A 69 -13.48 -10.12 7.86
C THR A 69 -12.56 -9.79 6.68
N ALA A 70 -12.45 -8.53 6.28
CA ALA A 70 -11.68 -8.10 5.13
C ALA A 70 -10.20 -8.56 5.14
N PRO A 71 -9.46 -8.57 6.26
CA PRO A 71 -8.10 -9.12 6.28
C PRO A 71 -8.02 -10.61 5.90
N LEU A 72 -9.08 -11.37 6.16
CA LEU A 72 -9.15 -12.83 6.00
C LEU A 72 -9.92 -13.27 4.75
N HIS A 73 -10.89 -12.48 4.30
CA HIS A 73 -11.82 -12.81 3.21
C HIS A 73 -12.03 -11.57 2.36
N VAL A 74 -11.31 -11.46 1.23
CA VAL A 74 -11.52 -10.39 0.22
C VAL A 74 -12.20 -10.96 -1.03
N GLY A 75 -11.96 -12.23 -1.36
CA GLY A 75 -12.63 -12.90 -2.46
C GLY A 75 -12.38 -14.40 -2.48
N ASP A 76 -13.18 -15.11 -3.27
CA ASP A 76 -13.06 -16.55 -3.45
C ASP A 76 -12.36 -16.86 -4.78
N ILE A 77 -11.24 -17.59 -4.72
CA ILE A 77 -10.62 -18.17 -5.91
C ILE A 77 -10.70 -19.69 -5.76
N ALA A 78 -11.39 -20.34 -6.70
CA ALA A 78 -11.58 -21.79 -6.73
C ALA A 78 -12.20 -22.39 -5.42
N GLY A 79 -13.08 -21.63 -4.75
CA GLY A 79 -13.80 -22.08 -3.55
C GLY A 79 -13.01 -21.98 -2.24
N ILE A 80 -11.84 -21.34 -2.25
CA ILE A 80 -11.05 -21.04 -1.06
C ILE A 80 -11.10 -19.53 -0.84
N PRO A 81 -11.46 -19.06 0.37
CA PRO A 81 -11.43 -17.64 0.69
C PRO A 81 -10.00 -17.15 0.79
N ILE A 82 -9.69 -16.13 -0.01
CA ILE A 82 -8.39 -15.49 -0.07
C ILE A 82 -8.55 -14.09 0.51
N GLY A 83 -7.89 -13.87 1.64
CA GLY A 83 -7.67 -12.56 2.24
C GLY A 83 -6.28 -12.03 1.94
N ILE A 84 -6.05 -10.77 2.34
CA ILE A 84 -4.76 -10.09 2.21
C ILE A 84 -3.69 -10.87 2.98
N PHE A 85 -4.03 -11.37 4.18
CA PHE A 85 -3.11 -12.14 5.00
C PHE A 85 -2.61 -13.40 4.29
N GLN A 86 -3.49 -14.18 3.66
CA GLN A 86 -3.12 -15.41 2.96
C GLN A 86 -2.20 -15.13 1.77
N ILE A 87 -2.51 -14.11 0.95
CA ILE A 87 -1.70 -13.76 -0.23
C ILE A 87 -0.30 -13.36 0.22
N VAL A 88 -0.20 -12.43 1.16
CA VAL A 88 1.09 -11.91 1.63
C VAL A 88 1.92 -13.02 2.28
N LEU A 89 1.30 -13.90 3.08
CA LEU A 89 1.99 -15.01 3.73
C LEU A 89 2.51 -16.05 2.72
N ILE A 90 1.69 -16.45 1.75
CA ILE A 90 2.09 -17.42 0.72
C ILE A 90 3.19 -16.84 -0.16
N VAL A 91 3.01 -15.63 -0.67
CA VAL A 91 4.02 -14.95 -1.50
C VAL A 91 5.33 -14.76 -0.73
N GLY A 92 5.24 -14.29 0.53
CA GLY A 92 6.40 -14.14 1.40
C GLY A 92 7.15 -15.46 1.61
N LEU A 93 6.43 -16.56 1.83
CA LEU A 93 7.02 -17.89 1.98
C LEU A 93 7.66 -18.41 0.70
N ILE A 94 7.02 -18.20 -0.46
CA ILE A 94 7.56 -18.56 -1.78
C ILE A 94 8.88 -17.83 -2.01
N ILE A 95 8.91 -16.52 -1.77
CA ILE A 95 10.11 -15.69 -1.95
C ILE A 95 11.21 -16.14 -0.99
N TYR A 96 10.90 -16.40 0.28
CA TYR A 96 11.87 -16.90 1.25
C TYR A 96 12.52 -18.22 0.80
N LYS A 97 11.71 -19.16 0.30
CA LYS A 97 12.19 -20.47 -0.17
C LYS A 97 12.96 -20.38 -1.48
N TRP A 98 12.61 -19.46 -2.38
CA TRP A 98 13.22 -19.30 -3.71
C TRP A 98 14.14 -18.08 -3.82
N HIS A 99 14.64 -17.56 -2.71
CA HIS A 99 15.54 -16.40 -2.72
C HIS A 99 16.81 -16.66 -3.56
N ALA A 100 17.39 -17.88 -3.50
CA ALA A 100 18.64 -18.21 -4.18
C ALA A 100 18.57 -18.14 -5.73
N PRO A 101 17.56 -18.73 -6.42
CA PRO A 101 17.40 -18.56 -7.86
C PRO A 101 17.01 -17.12 -8.25
N ILE A 102 16.21 -16.43 -7.44
CA ILE A 102 15.84 -15.03 -7.68
C ILE A 102 17.10 -14.15 -7.64
N HIS A 103 17.95 -14.34 -6.63
CA HIS A 103 19.21 -13.61 -6.50
C HIS A 103 20.16 -13.87 -7.68
N LYS A 104 20.25 -15.12 -8.17
CA LYS A 104 21.03 -15.45 -9.37
C LYS A 104 20.45 -14.82 -10.64
N ALA A 105 19.12 -14.78 -10.79
CA ALA A 105 18.46 -14.15 -11.93
C ALA A 105 18.69 -12.63 -11.95
N ILE A 106 18.56 -11.98 -10.79
CA ILE A 106 18.81 -10.55 -10.64
C ILE A 106 20.28 -10.23 -10.91
N ARG A 107 21.22 -11.04 -10.41
CA ARG A 107 22.65 -10.85 -10.64
C ARG A 107 23.03 -11.02 -12.11
N LYS A 108 22.43 -11.99 -12.82
CA LYS A 108 22.57 -12.12 -14.29
C LYS A 108 22.01 -10.92 -15.05
N LEU A 109 20.84 -10.39 -14.66
CA LEU A 109 20.30 -9.16 -15.27
C LEU A 109 21.20 -7.94 -14.98
N THR A 110 21.77 -7.88 -13.77
CA THR A 110 22.65 -6.79 -13.32
C THR A 110 24.02 -6.83 -14.01
N ASP A 111 24.55 -8.01 -14.32
CA ASP A 111 25.82 -8.17 -15.04
C ASP A 111 25.71 -7.81 -16.53
N ILE A 112 24.49 -7.82 -17.09
CA ILE A 112 24.22 -7.47 -18.50
C ILE A 112 23.94 -5.96 -18.67
N LEU A 113 23.49 -5.27 -17.62
CA LEU A 113 22.94 -3.92 -17.71
C LEU A 113 23.64 -2.96 -16.74
N SER A 114 24.05 -1.77 -17.21
CA SER A 114 24.62 -0.74 -16.33
C SER A 114 23.65 -0.40 -15.20
N VAL A 115 24.14 -0.30 -13.96
CA VAL A 115 23.35 -0.07 -12.73
C VAL A 115 22.35 1.10 -12.86
N LYS A 116 22.71 2.14 -13.62
CA LYS A 116 21.83 3.30 -13.89
C LYS A 116 20.62 2.93 -14.76
N ILE A 117 20.84 2.11 -15.79
CA ILE A 117 19.80 1.65 -16.72
C ILE A 117 18.91 0.62 -16.02
N LEU A 118 19.49 -0.22 -15.15
CA LEU A 118 18.73 -1.17 -14.33
C LEU A 118 17.77 -0.44 -13.39
N GLY A 119 18.24 0.59 -12.69
CA GLY A 119 17.37 1.41 -11.84
C GLY A 119 16.24 2.07 -12.63
N PHE A 120 16.53 2.67 -13.78
CA PHE A 120 15.52 3.29 -14.64
C PHE A 120 14.49 2.27 -15.14
N LEU A 121 14.94 1.15 -15.69
CA LEU A 121 14.06 0.11 -16.19
C LEU A 121 13.18 -0.47 -15.08
N LEU A 122 13.75 -0.67 -13.90
CA LEU A 122 13.04 -1.18 -12.73
C LEU A 122 11.94 -0.22 -12.28
N ILE A 123 12.23 1.08 -12.21
CA ILE A 123 11.24 2.11 -11.86
C ILE A 123 10.09 2.13 -12.89
N VAL A 124 10.42 2.16 -14.18
CA VAL A 124 9.42 2.25 -15.26
C VAL A 124 8.58 0.99 -15.34
N VAL A 125 9.20 -0.19 -15.35
CA VAL A 125 8.51 -1.47 -15.47
C VAL A 125 7.64 -1.71 -14.23
N LEU A 126 8.18 -1.55 -13.02
CA LEU A 126 7.40 -1.78 -11.80
C LEU A 126 6.31 -0.74 -11.59
N GLY A 127 6.58 0.53 -11.91
CA GLY A 127 5.58 1.59 -11.85
C GLY A 127 4.40 1.30 -12.78
N LEU A 128 4.66 1.02 -14.05
CA LEU A 128 3.60 0.72 -15.01
C LEU A 128 2.88 -0.60 -14.71
N SER A 129 3.62 -1.63 -14.27
CA SER A 129 3.01 -2.93 -13.94
C SER A 129 2.26 -2.93 -12.60
N SER A 130 2.54 -1.96 -11.71
CA SER A 130 1.89 -1.87 -10.39
C SER A 130 0.38 -1.68 -10.47
N SER A 131 -0.10 -1.14 -11.60
CA SER A 131 -1.53 -1.02 -11.89
C SER A 131 -2.24 -2.39 -11.96
N VAL A 132 -1.51 -3.47 -12.25
CA VAL A 132 -2.05 -4.83 -12.42
C VAL A 132 -1.70 -5.78 -11.27
N MET A 133 -0.53 -5.61 -10.65
CA MET A 133 0.07 -6.63 -9.74
C MET A 133 -0.17 -6.43 -8.23
N SER A 134 -0.92 -5.40 -7.80
CA SER A 134 -0.97 -4.87 -6.43
C SER A 134 0.34 -4.20 -5.99
N ALA A 135 0.21 -3.07 -5.29
CA ALA A 135 1.33 -2.28 -4.79
C ALA A 135 2.21 -3.06 -3.80
N ILE A 136 1.62 -3.98 -3.04
CA ILE A 136 2.32 -4.80 -2.04
C ILE A 136 3.32 -5.74 -2.73
N LEU A 137 2.90 -6.42 -3.79
CA LEU A 137 3.75 -7.36 -4.52
C LEU A 137 4.90 -6.63 -5.24
N ALA A 138 4.59 -5.47 -5.84
CA ALA A 138 5.60 -4.62 -6.49
C ALA A 138 6.66 -4.14 -5.48
N ALA A 139 6.25 -3.75 -4.26
CA ALA A 139 7.16 -3.33 -3.19
C ALA A 139 8.07 -4.47 -2.71
N ILE A 140 7.53 -5.69 -2.54
CA ILE A 140 8.35 -6.85 -2.15
C ILE A 140 9.40 -7.16 -3.24
N LEU A 141 9.01 -7.12 -4.51
CA LEU A 141 9.93 -7.37 -5.62
C LEU A 141 11.02 -6.28 -5.72
N LEU A 142 10.64 -5.01 -5.52
CA LEU A 142 11.58 -3.90 -5.43
C LEU A 142 12.62 -4.12 -4.32
N VAL A 143 12.18 -4.52 -3.12
CA VAL A 143 13.08 -4.78 -1.98
C VAL A 143 14.09 -5.87 -2.31
N GLU A 144 13.65 -6.97 -2.92
CA GLU A 144 14.54 -8.08 -3.29
C GLU A 144 15.60 -7.64 -4.31
N VAL A 145 15.19 -6.88 -5.33
CA VAL A 145 16.12 -6.39 -6.36
C VAL A 145 17.11 -5.37 -5.80
N VAL A 146 16.65 -4.39 -5.02
CA VAL A 146 17.54 -3.40 -4.38
C VAL A 146 18.49 -4.07 -3.39
N ASN A 147 18.07 -5.13 -2.70
CA ASN A 147 18.93 -5.87 -1.81
C ASN A 147 20.04 -6.61 -2.57
N ALA A 148 19.71 -7.20 -3.73
CA ALA A 148 20.67 -7.89 -4.59
C ALA A 148 21.64 -6.97 -5.34
N MET A 149 21.33 -5.68 -5.52
CA MET A 149 22.25 -4.74 -6.18
C MET A 149 23.49 -4.41 -5.34
N PRO A 150 24.72 -4.43 -5.93
CA PRO A 150 25.96 -4.08 -5.25
C PRO A 150 26.22 -2.56 -5.25
N ILE A 151 25.29 -1.77 -4.68
CA ILE A 151 25.37 -0.30 -4.59
C ILE A 151 25.52 0.19 -3.14
N PRO A 152 26.13 1.37 -2.91
CA PRO A 152 26.26 1.93 -1.57
C PRO A 152 24.89 2.24 -0.93
N ARG A 153 24.81 2.13 0.39
CA ARG A 153 23.55 2.29 1.15
C ARG A 153 22.78 3.57 0.82
N LYS A 154 23.46 4.71 0.68
CA LYS A 154 22.81 5.98 0.31
C LYS A 154 22.05 5.87 -1.01
N SER A 155 22.71 5.32 -2.04
CA SER A 155 22.08 5.12 -3.35
C SER A 155 20.98 4.05 -3.34
N LYS A 156 21.04 3.05 -2.45
CA LYS A 156 19.91 2.11 -2.24
C LYS A 156 18.68 2.85 -1.75
N ILE A 157 18.84 3.71 -0.74
CA ILE A 157 17.75 4.48 -0.14
C ILE A 157 17.12 5.40 -1.19
N ASP A 158 17.93 6.19 -1.90
CA ASP A 158 17.43 7.11 -2.92
C ASP A 158 16.66 6.37 -4.03
N LEU A 159 17.20 5.24 -4.49
CA LEU A 159 16.56 4.40 -5.50
C LEU A 159 15.23 3.82 -4.99
N THR A 160 15.19 3.32 -3.75
CA THR A 160 13.97 2.77 -3.14
C THR A 160 12.91 3.85 -3.00
N ILE A 161 13.26 5.06 -2.55
CA ILE A 161 12.31 6.17 -2.41
C ILE A 161 11.69 6.52 -3.76
N ILE A 162 12.53 6.73 -4.80
CA ILE A 162 12.05 7.07 -6.14
C ILE A 162 11.17 5.95 -6.71
N ALA A 163 11.57 4.69 -6.54
CA ALA A 163 10.79 3.56 -7.02
C ALA A 163 9.46 3.40 -6.27
N CYS A 164 9.42 3.62 -4.95
CA CYS A 164 8.18 3.60 -4.17
C CYS A 164 7.21 4.70 -4.62
N PHE A 165 7.70 5.91 -4.90
CA PHE A 165 6.87 6.97 -5.48
C PHE A 165 6.32 6.55 -6.86
N SER A 166 7.14 5.92 -7.69
CA SER A 166 6.70 5.42 -9.00
C SER A 166 5.65 4.31 -8.91
N ILE A 167 5.80 3.39 -7.95
CA ILE A 167 4.82 2.32 -7.69
C ILE A 167 3.50 2.93 -7.20
N GLY A 168 3.57 3.87 -6.23
CA GLY A 168 2.38 4.55 -5.72
C GLY A 168 1.62 5.35 -6.79
N LEU A 169 2.36 6.09 -7.64
CA LEU A 169 1.77 6.79 -8.79
C LEU A 169 1.18 5.80 -9.81
N GLY A 170 1.89 4.71 -10.09
CA GLY A 170 1.46 3.67 -11.03
C GLY A 170 0.19 2.93 -10.59
N ALA A 171 0.07 2.64 -9.30
CA ALA A 171 -1.13 2.02 -8.71
C ALA A 171 -2.38 2.90 -8.87
N ALA A 172 -2.23 4.23 -8.88
CA ALA A 172 -3.34 5.16 -9.07
C ALA A 172 -3.81 5.28 -10.55
N LEU A 173 -3.07 4.73 -11.52
CA LEU A 173 -3.37 4.91 -12.96
C LEU A 173 -4.53 4.03 -13.48
N THR A 174 -4.95 3.00 -12.74
CA THR A 174 -6.06 2.13 -13.18
C THR A 174 -7.03 1.79 -12.05
N PRO A 175 -8.34 1.67 -12.35
CA PRO A 175 -9.39 1.34 -11.38
C PRO A 175 -9.38 -0.13 -10.90
N LEU A 176 -8.40 -0.92 -11.32
CA LEU A 176 -8.30 -2.35 -11.03
C LEU A 176 -7.63 -2.65 -9.68
N GLY A 177 -7.05 -1.65 -9.01
CA GLY A 177 -6.23 -1.84 -7.82
C GLY A 177 -6.70 -0.99 -6.66
N GLU A 178 -7.27 -1.65 -5.64
CA GLU A 178 -7.37 -1.17 -4.25
C GLU A 178 -8.17 0.15 -4.04
N PRO A 179 -8.67 0.43 -2.81
CA PRO A 179 -9.56 1.57 -2.51
C PRO A 179 -9.00 2.96 -2.89
N LEU A 180 -7.69 3.07 -3.15
CA LEU A 180 -7.04 4.31 -3.57
C LEU A 180 -7.45 4.75 -4.98
N SER A 181 -7.66 3.80 -5.89
CA SER A 181 -8.08 4.07 -7.27
C SER A 181 -9.53 4.59 -7.34
N THR A 182 -10.38 4.15 -6.40
CA THR A 182 -11.77 4.62 -6.25
C THR A 182 -11.88 6.08 -5.79
N ILE A 183 -10.82 6.64 -5.21
CA ILE A 183 -10.78 8.06 -4.79
C ILE A 183 -10.28 8.96 -5.93
N ALA A 184 -9.44 8.42 -6.83
CA ALA A 184 -8.83 9.18 -7.92
C ALA A 184 -9.70 9.30 -9.17
N VAL A 185 -10.63 8.37 -9.40
CA VAL A 185 -11.51 8.29 -10.59
C VAL A 185 -12.97 8.48 -10.22
#